data_AF-A0A2K2B1A6-F1
#
_entry.id   AF-A0A2K2B1A6-F1
#
_cell.length_a   1.000
_cell.length_b   1.000
_cell.length_c   1.000
_cell.angle_alpha   90.00
_cell.angle_beta   90.00
_cell.angle_gamma   90.00
#
_symmetry.space_group_name_H-M   'P 1'
#
loop_
_entity.id
_entity.type
_entity.pdbx_description
1 polymer ?
#
loop_
_entity_poly.entity_id
_entity_poly.type
_entity_poly.pdbx_seq_one_letter_code
_entity_poly.pdbx_strand_id
1 'polypeptide(L)'
;MMATFSEGLLLSEKVGLDPNVLVEVVSLGAISAPMYSLKGPSMVKSLYPTAFPLKHQQKDMRLALGLAESVSQPTPIAAAANELYKVAKSHGLSDSDFSAVIEALKGKVQS
;
A
#
# COMPACT_ATOMS: atom_id res chain seq x y z
N MET A 1 5.87 -0.15 4.34
CA MET A 1 5.89 1.23 3.82
C MET A 1 4.66 1.56 3.00
N MET A 2 4.40 0.94 1.85
CA MET A 2 3.22 1.29 1.01
C MET A 2 1.86 1.10 1.72
N ALA A 3 1.67 0.00 2.46
CA ALA A 3 0.46 -0.22 3.25
C ALA A 3 0.22 0.89 4.29
N THR A 4 1.24 1.21 5.10
CA THR A 4 1.18 2.30 6.09
C THR A 4 0.92 3.67 5.46
N PHE A 5 1.53 3.95 4.30
CA PHE A 5 1.25 5.17 3.56
C PHE A 5 -0.20 5.23 3.07
N SER A 6 -0.76 4.08 2.66
CA SER A 6 -2.16 3.95 2.28
C SER A 6 -3.12 4.20 3.45
N GLU A 7 -2.81 3.68 4.65
CA GLU A 7 -3.55 3.98 5.88
C GLU A 7 -3.56 5.48 6.19
N GLY A 8 -2.40 6.14 6.06
CA GLY A 8 -2.29 7.58 6.26
C GLY A 8 -3.15 8.39 5.30
N LEU A 9 -3.12 8.07 4.00
CA LEU A 9 -3.93 8.74 2.97
C LEU A 9 -5.43 8.58 3.23
N LEU A 10 -5.88 7.38 3.56
CA LEU A 10 -7.30 7.14 3.86
C LEU A 10 -7.72 7.78 5.17
N LEU A 11 -6.83 7.83 6.17
CA LEU A 11 -7.11 8.52 7.43
C LEU A 11 -7.23 10.02 7.21
N SER A 12 -6.35 10.65 6.41
CA SER A 12 -6.45 12.08 6.11
C SER A 12 -7.75 12.41 5.39
N GLU A 13 -8.13 11.59 4.41
CA GLU A 13 -9.43 11.71 3.73
C GLU A 13 -10.59 11.58 4.74
N LYS A 14 -10.53 10.58 5.62
CA LYS A 14 -11.60 10.31 6.60
C LYS A 14 -11.81 11.46 7.59
N VAL A 15 -10.77 12.21 7.91
CA VAL A 15 -10.85 13.39 8.80
C VAL A 15 -11.10 14.70 8.03
N GLY A 16 -11.40 14.64 6.73
CA GLY A 16 -11.76 15.79 5.91
C GLY A 16 -10.58 16.61 5.39
N LEU A 17 -9.37 16.06 5.41
CA LEU A 17 -8.18 16.69 4.82
C LEU A 17 -7.99 16.21 3.37
N ASP A 18 -7.41 17.07 2.54
CA ASP A 18 -6.97 16.68 1.19
C ASP A 18 -5.78 15.72 1.28
N PRO A 19 -5.90 14.47 0.79
CA PRO A 19 -4.79 13.52 0.79
C PRO A 19 -3.58 14.00 -0.01
N ASN A 20 -3.73 14.88 -1.00
CA ASN A 20 -2.59 15.45 -1.72
C ASN A 20 -1.71 16.31 -0.82
N VAL A 21 -2.32 17.05 0.13
CA VAL A 21 -1.58 17.82 1.13
C VAL A 21 -0.79 16.89 2.04
N LEU A 22 -1.34 15.71 2.39
CA LEU A 22 -0.58 14.70 3.14
C LEU A 22 0.65 14.23 2.36
N VAL A 23 0.51 13.93 1.06
CA VAL A 23 1.64 13.53 0.20
C VAL A 23 2.72 14.61 0.21
N GLU A 24 2.33 15.88 0.06
CA GLU A 24 3.25 17.01 0.07
C GLU A 24 4.00 17.12 1.40
N VAL A 25 3.27 17.17 2.53
CA VAL A 25 3.88 17.31 3.87
C VAL A 25 4.82 16.15 4.19
N VAL A 26 4.44 14.92 3.87
CA VAL A 26 5.29 13.73 4.06
C VAL A 26 6.58 13.84 3.23
N SER A 27 6.51 14.39 2.02
CA SER A 27 7.66 14.53 1.12
C SER A 27 8.71 15.53 1.62
N LEU A 28 8.32 16.47 2.49
CA LEU A 28 9.18 17.49 3.09
C LEU A 28 9.81 17.03 4.43
N GLY A 29 9.35 15.92 4.99
CA GLY A 29 9.77 15.41 6.29
C GLY A 29 10.83 14.31 6.25
N ALA A 30 11.24 13.85 7.43
CA ALA A 30 12.28 12.82 7.59
C ALA A 30 11.90 11.44 7.02
N ILE A 31 10.61 11.18 6.83
CA ILE A 31 10.09 9.91 6.29
C ILE A 31 9.88 9.95 4.77
N SER A 32 10.33 11.01 4.11
CA SER A 32 10.22 11.17 2.65
C SER A 32 10.85 9.98 1.92
N ALA A 33 10.16 9.50 0.90
CA ALA A 33 10.64 8.43 0.02
C ALA A 33 10.21 8.76 -1.42
N PRO A 34 11.08 8.58 -2.43
CA PRO A 34 10.72 8.83 -3.84
C PRO A 34 9.44 8.11 -4.28
N MET A 35 9.22 6.92 -3.73
CA MET A 35 8.02 6.12 -3.97
C MET A 35 6.72 6.83 -3.58
N TYR A 36 6.70 7.63 -2.51
CA TYR A 36 5.50 8.35 -2.07
C TYR A 36 5.15 9.46 -3.05
N SER A 37 6.13 10.25 -3.49
CA SER A 37 5.91 11.31 -4.49
C SER A 37 5.51 10.73 -5.86
N LEU A 38 6.07 9.58 -6.24
CA LEU A 38 5.77 8.92 -7.52
C LEU A 38 4.37 8.28 -7.55
N LYS A 39 3.95 7.63 -6.45
CA LYS A 39 2.71 6.83 -6.43
C LYS A 39 1.54 7.51 -5.73
N GLY A 40 1.80 8.39 -4.77
CA GLY A 40 0.79 9.09 -3.97
C GLY A 40 -0.29 9.78 -4.81
N PRO A 41 0.06 10.65 -5.79
CA PRO A 41 -0.94 11.33 -6.61
C PRO A 41 -1.86 10.38 -7.37
N SER A 42 -1.32 9.25 -7.85
CA SER A 42 -2.10 8.23 -8.55
C SER A 42 -2.98 7.42 -7.59
N MET A 43 -2.48 7.13 -6.38
CA MET A 43 -3.26 6.48 -5.31
C MET A 43 -4.46 7.31 -4.88
N VAL A 44 -4.28 8.62 -4.70
CA VAL A 44 -5.37 9.55 -4.36
C VAL A 44 -6.45 9.57 -5.45
N LYS A 45 -6.04 9.48 -6.71
CA LYS A 45 -6.96 9.42 -7.87
C LYS A 45 -7.54 8.04 -8.15
N SER A 46 -7.17 7.03 -7.36
CA SER A 46 -7.52 5.61 -7.61
C SER A 46 -7.12 5.12 -9.01
N LEU A 47 -5.97 5.59 -9.51
CA LEU A 47 -5.39 5.21 -10.79
C LEU A 47 -4.10 4.41 -10.55
N TYR A 48 -3.99 3.23 -11.14
CA TYR A 48 -2.88 2.30 -10.83
C TYR A 48 -2.15 1.83 -12.10
N PRO A 49 -1.54 2.75 -12.89
CA PRO A 49 -0.75 2.36 -14.04
C PRO A 49 0.42 1.49 -13.60
N THR A 50 0.48 0.28 -14.13
CA THR A 50 1.35 -0.78 -13.62
C THR A 50 2.81 -0.51 -13.98
N ALA A 51 3.61 -0.13 -12.99
CA ALA A 51 5.07 -0.17 -13.07
C ALA A 51 5.61 -1.47 -12.43
N PHE A 52 5.02 -1.86 -11.30
CA PHE A 52 5.31 -3.15 -10.66
C PHE A 52 4.01 -3.85 -10.24
N PRO A 53 3.65 -4.98 -10.87
CA PRO A 53 2.38 -5.65 -10.61
C PRO A 53 2.20 -6.07 -9.15
N LEU A 54 1.00 -5.83 -8.61
CA LEU A 54 0.63 -6.18 -7.24
C LEU A 54 0.84 -7.66 -6.95
N LYS A 55 0.53 -8.55 -7.91
CA LYS A 55 0.77 -10.00 -7.78
C LYS A 55 2.25 -10.34 -7.55
N HIS A 56 3.17 -9.57 -8.14
CA HIS A 56 4.61 -9.77 -7.95
C HIS A 56 5.04 -9.26 -6.57
N GLN A 57 4.57 -8.08 -6.14
CA GLN A 57 4.81 -7.60 -4.79
C GLN A 57 4.30 -8.60 -3.73
N GLN A 58 3.11 -9.18 -3.90
CA GLN A 58 2.56 -10.18 -3.00
C GLN A 58 3.40 -11.47 -2.98
N LYS A 59 3.88 -11.93 -4.16
CA LYS A 59 4.81 -13.05 -4.26
C LYS A 59 6.08 -12.79 -3.45
N ASP A 60 6.67 -11.60 -3.57
CA ASP A 60 7.91 -11.25 -2.88
C ASP A 60 7.70 -11.14 -1.37
N MET A 61 6.54 -10.62 -0.91
CA MET A 61 6.18 -10.64 0.52
C MET A 61 6.11 -12.07 1.07
N ARG A 62 5.50 -13.01 0.34
CA ARG A 62 5.45 -14.42 0.74
C ARG A 62 6.85 -15.04 0.85
N LEU A 63 7.74 -14.73 -0.09
CA LEU A 63 9.13 -15.21 -0.06
C LEU A 63 9.89 -14.64 1.14
N ALA A 64 9.74 -13.34 1.42
CA ALA A 64 10.36 -12.69 2.57
C ALA A 64 9.88 -13.29 3.90
N LEU A 65 8.58 -13.58 4.03
CA LEU A 65 8.01 -14.23 5.21
C LEU A 65 8.54 -15.65 5.41
N GLY A 66 8.62 -16.45 4.34
CA GLY A 66 9.19 -17.80 4.41
C GLY A 66 10.68 -17.78 4.77
N LEU A 67 11.44 -16.80 4.28
CA LEU A 67 12.83 -16.60 4.69
C LEU A 67 12.93 -16.23 6.18
N ALA A 68 12.10 -15.29 6.64
CA ALA A 68 12.07 -14.88 8.04
C ALA A 68 11.75 -16.05 8.98
N GLU A 69 10.81 -16.92 8.59
CA GLU A 69 10.48 -18.16 9.30
C GLU A 69 11.69 -19.10 9.39
N SER A 70 12.41 -19.31 8.28
CA SER A 70 13.56 -20.22 8.23
C SER A 70 14.71 -19.85 9.19
N VAL A 71 14.80 -18.58 9.59
CA VAL A 71 15.81 -18.06 10.53
C VAL A 71 15.22 -17.61 11.86
N SER A 72 13.95 -17.92 12.14
CA SER A 72 13.24 -17.53 13.37
C SER A 72 13.26 -16.01 13.64
N GLN A 73 13.22 -15.18 12.60
CA GLN A 73 13.19 -13.72 12.72
C GLN A 73 11.74 -13.20 12.70
N PRO A 74 11.23 -12.56 13.77
CA PRO A 74 9.90 -11.97 13.76
C PRO A 74 9.79 -10.81 12.76
N THR A 75 8.76 -10.85 11.91
CA THR A 75 8.46 -9.81 10.90
C THR A 75 6.95 -9.46 10.84
N PRO A 76 6.32 -9.09 11.98
CA PRO A 76 4.86 -8.95 12.08
C PRO A 76 4.27 -7.90 11.13
N ILE A 77 4.99 -6.80 10.88
CA ILE A 77 4.53 -5.75 9.95
C ILE A 77 4.50 -6.25 8.51
N ALA A 78 5.46 -7.10 8.11
CA ALA A 78 5.45 -7.71 6.79
C ALA A 78 4.29 -8.70 6.64
N ALA A 79 3.98 -9.45 7.69
CA ALA A 79 2.85 -10.38 7.70
C ALA A 79 1.52 -9.63 7.51
N ALA A 80 1.29 -8.55 8.27
CA ALA A 80 0.10 -7.72 8.13
C ALA A 80 -0.02 -7.10 6.72
N ALA A 81 1.08 -6.54 6.19
CA ALA A 81 1.09 -5.99 4.83
C ALA A 81 0.80 -7.05 3.75
N ASN A 82 1.30 -8.28 3.91
CA ASN A 82 1.01 -9.38 3.00
C ASN A 82 -0.48 -9.73 2.94
N GLU A 83 -1.19 -9.68 4.07
CA GLU A 83 -2.64 -9.89 4.09
C GLU A 83 -3.40 -8.81 3.31
N LEU A 84 -3.00 -7.54 3.43
CA LEU A 84 -3.58 -6.46 2.62
C LEU A 84 -3.35 -6.68 1.12
N TYR A 85 -2.17 -7.14 0.71
CA TYR A 85 -1.93 -7.50 -0.69
C TYR A 85 -2.79 -8.68 -1.16
N LYS A 86 -3.07 -9.67 -0.30
CA LYS A 86 -4.01 -10.76 -0.64
C LYS A 86 -5.43 -10.24 -0.81
N VAL A 87 -5.89 -9.31 0.03
CA VAL A 87 -7.20 -8.67 -0.10
C VAL A 87 -7.29 -7.85 -1.39
N ALA A 88 -6.31 -7.00 -1.69
CA ALA A 88 -6.30 -6.26 -2.96
C ALA A 88 -6.30 -7.20 -4.17
N LYS A 89 -5.57 -8.33 -4.08
CA LYS A 89 -5.59 -9.38 -5.11
C LYS A 89 -6.98 -9.99 -5.28
N SER A 90 -7.73 -10.23 -4.20
CA SER A 90 -9.10 -10.75 -4.27
C SER A 90 -10.10 -9.75 -4.85
N HIS A 91 -9.78 -8.45 -4.85
CA HIS A 91 -10.51 -7.41 -5.56
C HIS A 91 -10.19 -7.34 -7.08
N GLY A 92 -9.41 -8.29 -7.62
CA GLY A 92 -9.05 -8.33 -9.04
C GLY A 92 -7.87 -7.43 -9.43
N LEU A 93 -7.19 -6.82 -8.45
CA LEU A 93 -6.10 -5.85 -8.70
C LEU A 93 -4.73 -6.50 -8.93
N SER A 94 -4.71 -7.77 -9.34
CA SER A 94 -3.46 -8.55 -9.50
C SER A 94 -2.47 -7.90 -10.48
N ASP A 95 -2.99 -7.37 -11.57
CA ASP A 95 -2.20 -6.78 -12.66
C ASP A 95 -2.05 -5.26 -12.56
N SER A 96 -2.73 -4.62 -11.60
CA SER A 96 -2.53 -3.23 -11.25
C SER A 96 -1.16 -3.02 -10.59
N ASP A 97 -0.70 -1.77 -10.52
CA ASP A 97 0.48 -1.45 -9.71
C ASP A 97 0.29 -1.85 -8.24
N PHE A 98 1.36 -2.23 -7.56
CA PHE A 98 1.30 -2.59 -6.14
C PHE A 98 0.79 -1.47 -5.23
N SER A 99 0.81 -0.21 -5.66
CA SER A 99 0.16 0.89 -4.93
C SER A 99 -1.36 0.72 -4.81
N ALA A 100 -1.98 -0.14 -5.62
CA ALA A 100 -3.38 -0.52 -5.50
C ALA A 100 -3.71 -1.27 -4.19
N VAL A 101 -2.72 -1.58 -3.34
CA VAL A 101 -2.95 -2.11 -1.99
C VAL A 101 -3.82 -1.18 -1.12
N ILE A 102 -3.89 0.12 -1.41
CA ILE A 102 -4.81 1.05 -0.74
C ILE A 102 -6.28 0.62 -0.86
N GLU A 103 -6.65 -0.04 -1.95
CA GLU A 103 -8.01 -0.55 -2.17
C GLU A 103 -8.38 -1.70 -1.23
N ALA A 104 -7.41 -2.37 -0.61
CA ALA A 104 -7.70 -3.37 0.42
C ALA A 104 -8.24 -2.74 1.72
N LEU A 105 -7.97 -1.46 1.94
CA LEU A 105 -8.34 -0.71 3.14
C LEU A 105 -9.60 0.13 2.95
N LYS A 106 -10.01 0.38 1.71
CA LYS A 106 -11.29 1.01 1.40
C LYS A 106 -12.40 0.00 1.72
N GLY A 107 -13.18 0.28 2.78
CA GLY A 107 -14.32 -0.57 3.13
C GLY A 107 -15.26 -0.72 1.93
N LYS A 108 -15.96 -1.86 1.81
CA LYS A 108 -17.08 -1.96 0.88
C LYS A 108 -18.06 -0.85 1.23
N VAL A 109 -18.25 0.12 0.33
CA VAL A 109 -19.38 1.03 0.42
C VAL A 109 -20.62 0.14 0.31
N GLN A 110 -21.28 -0.12 1.44
CA GLN A 110 -22.63 -0.64 1.41
C GLN A 110 -23.46 0.43 0.69
N SER A 111 -23.87 0.07 -0.53
CA SER A 111 -24.90 0.79 -1.28
C SER A 111 -26.25 0.51 -0.63
#